data_AF-A0A8I3N1I7-F1
#
_entry.id   AF-A0A8I3N1I7-F1
#
_cell.length_a   1.000
_cell.length_b   1.000
_cell.length_c   1.000
_cell.angle_alpha   90.00
_cell.angle_beta   90.00
_cell.angle_gamma   90.00
#
_symmetry.space_group_name_H-M   'P 1'
#
loop_
_entity.id
_entity.type
_entity.pdbx_description
1 polymer ?
#
loop_
_entity_poly.entity_id
_entity_poly.type
_entity_poly.pdbx_seq_one_letter_code
_entity_poly.pdbx_strand_id
1 'polypeptide(L)'
;MPQPGGCRRRPGTLGPPVRSIRPFKSSEQYLEAMKEDLAEWLRDLYGLDIDAANFLQVLETGLVLCRHANAITEAALAFLTEAPARAQRIPLPRAGVSCNGAAQPGTFQARDNVSNFIQWCRKEMGIQEVVMFETEDLVRRKNVKNVVLCLLELGRRAWRFGVAAPTLVRLEEEIDEELRQELALSLPPPGPAGSEPRESLHVPSSVLHDQSV
;
A
#
# COMPACT_ATOMS: atom_id res chain seq x y z
N MET A 1 -62.67 -22.57 9.14
CA MET A 1 -62.55 -21.83 7.87
C MET A 1 -62.97 -20.39 8.12
N PRO A 2 -62.23 -19.32 7.73
CA PRO A 2 -60.97 -19.26 7.00
C PRO A 2 -59.82 -18.47 7.69
N GLN A 3 -58.70 -18.51 6.96
CA GLN A 3 -57.29 -18.08 7.08
C GLN A 3 -56.93 -16.63 7.49
N PRO A 4 -55.61 -16.36 7.72
CA PRO A 4 -55.04 -15.14 8.28
C PRO A 4 -54.53 -14.17 7.20
N GLY A 5 -54.28 -12.92 7.59
CA GLY A 5 -53.55 -11.94 6.78
C GLY A 5 -53.24 -10.70 7.61
N GLY A 6 -52.09 -10.05 7.52
CA GLY A 6 -50.87 -10.32 6.80
C GLY A 6 -49.81 -9.40 7.43
N CYS A 7 -48.60 -9.91 7.60
CA CYS A 7 -47.48 -9.14 8.12
C CYS A 7 -47.12 -8.04 7.10
N ARG A 8 -47.40 -6.77 7.41
CA ARG A 8 -46.96 -5.63 6.60
C ARG A 8 -45.44 -5.53 6.72
N ARG A 9 -44.72 -6.05 5.72
CA ARG A 9 -43.29 -5.77 5.51
C ARG A 9 -43.13 -4.27 5.28
N ARG A 10 -42.27 -3.63 6.09
CA ARG A 10 -41.79 -2.27 5.85
C ARG A 10 -41.03 -2.26 4.52
N PRO A 11 -41.19 -1.24 3.66
CA PRO A 11 -40.33 -1.07 2.51
C PRO A 11 -38.90 -0.79 3.01
N GLY A 12 -37.96 -1.66 2.63
CA GLY A 12 -36.55 -1.41 2.84
C GLY A 12 -36.16 -0.12 2.11
N THR A 13 -35.51 0.78 2.82
CA THR A 13 -34.89 1.98 2.25
C THR A 13 -33.89 1.51 1.20
N LEU A 14 -34.17 1.83 -0.07
CA LEU A 14 -33.20 1.67 -1.16
C LEU A 14 -31.99 2.52 -0.79
N GLY A 15 -30.89 1.86 -0.43
CA GLY A 15 -29.60 2.52 -0.29
C GLY A 15 -29.25 3.29 -1.57
N PRO A 16 -28.43 4.35 -1.47
CA PRO A 16 -28.03 5.12 -2.63
C PRO A 16 -27.42 4.18 -3.68
N PRO A 17 -27.71 4.41 -4.98
CA PRO A 17 -27.22 3.54 -6.04
C PRO A 17 -25.69 3.54 -6.00
N VAL A 18 -25.11 2.35 -5.84
CA VAL A 18 -23.68 2.13 -6.02
C VAL A 18 -23.36 2.57 -7.44
N ARG A 19 -22.73 3.74 -7.59
CA ARG A 19 -22.30 4.23 -8.89
C ARG A 19 -21.24 3.25 -9.37
N SER A 20 -21.57 2.47 -10.40
CA SER A 20 -20.61 1.63 -11.12
C SER A 20 -19.40 2.49 -11.47
N ILE A 21 -18.24 2.11 -10.92
CA ILE A 21 -16.97 2.78 -11.18
C ILE A 21 -16.64 2.50 -12.65
N ARG A 22 -16.61 3.56 -13.46
CA ARG A 22 -16.21 3.43 -14.86
C ARG A 22 -14.70 3.20 -14.90
N PRO A 23 -14.22 2.13 -15.57
CA PRO A 23 -12.79 1.91 -15.73
C PRO A 23 -12.12 3.10 -16.42
N PHE A 24 -10.89 3.41 -16.02
CA PHE A 24 -10.08 4.42 -16.70
C PHE A 24 -9.87 4.04 -18.16
N LYS A 25 -9.91 5.05 -19.04
CA LYS A 25 -9.80 4.82 -20.49
C LYS A 25 -8.35 4.73 -20.96
N SER A 26 -7.40 5.20 -20.16
CA SER A 26 -5.98 5.17 -20.47
C SER A 26 -5.11 5.09 -19.20
N SER A 27 -3.87 4.63 -19.38
CA SER A 27 -2.86 4.64 -18.30
C SER A 27 -2.52 6.05 -17.82
N GLU A 28 -2.70 7.06 -18.68
CA GLU A 28 -2.44 8.48 -18.34
C GLU A 28 -3.48 9.02 -17.37
N GLN A 29 -4.77 8.71 -17.60
CA GLN A 29 -5.84 9.10 -16.66
C GLN A 29 -5.65 8.48 -15.28
N TYR A 30 -5.20 7.22 -15.25
CA TYR A 30 -4.88 6.55 -13.99
C TYR A 30 -3.72 7.24 -13.26
N LEU A 31 -2.65 7.58 -13.99
CA LEU A 31 -1.50 8.28 -13.42
C LEU A 31 -1.91 9.67 -12.89
N GLU A 32 -2.79 10.38 -13.59
CA GLU A 32 -3.28 11.69 -13.15
C GLU A 32 -4.10 11.59 -11.86
N ALA A 33 -4.98 10.59 -11.76
CA ALA A 33 -5.74 10.35 -10.53
C ALA A 33 -4.82 10.02 -9.34
N MET A 34 -3.76 9.24 -9.56
CA MET A 34 -2.77 8.94 -8.51
C MET A 34 -1.97 10.19 -8.11
N LYS A 35 -1.63 11.06 -9.06
CA LYS A 35 -0.98 12.35 -8.77
C LYS A 35 -1.90 13.25 -7.96
N GLU A 36 -3.18 13.30 -8.30
CA GLU A 36 -4.18 14.10 -7.57
C GLU A 36 -4.30 13.64 -6.11
N ASP A 37 -4.40 12.32 -5.87
CA ASP A 37 -4.43 11.75 -4.52
C ASP A 37 -3.15 12.06 -3.72
N LEU A 38 -1.97 11.90 -4.33
CA LEU A 38 -0.70 12.24 -3.68
C LEU A 38 -0.55 13.75 -3.43
N ALA A 39 -1.04 14.59 -4.34
CA ALA A 39 -1.02 16.04 -4.16
C ALA A 39 -1.93 16.45 -3.00
N GLU A 40 -3.15 15.90 -2.93
CA GLU A 40 -4.07 16.11 -1.81
C GLU A 40 -3.45 15.68 -0.49
N TRP A 41 -2.87 14.49 -0.45
CA TRP A 41 -2.20 13.99 0.73
C TRP A 41 -1.06 14.90 1.23
N LEU A 42 -0.18 15.34 0.33
CA LEU A 42 0.94 16.24 0.70
C LEU A 42 0.45 17.65 1.06
N ARG A 43 -0.61 18.14 0.41
CA ARG A 43 -1.27 19.40 0.74
C ARG A 43 -1.81 19.37 2.17
N ASP A 44 -2.53 18.31 2.54
CA ASP A 44 -3.15 18.19 3.86
C ASP A 44 -2.10 18.07 4.98
N LEU A 45 -1.01 17.34 4.72
CA LEU A 45 0.08 17.17 5.69
C LEU A 45 0.89 18.46 5.92
N TYR A 46 1.09 19.27 4.88
CA TYR A 46 2.11 20.32 4.89
C TYR A 46 1.62 21.73 4.57
N GLY A 47 0.33 21.89 4.23
CA GLY A 47 -0.26 23.16 3.83
C GLY A 47 0.30 23.70 2.51
N LEU A 48 0.61 22.81 1.56
CA LEU A 48 1.23 23.17 0.28
C LEU A 48 0.18 23.56 -0.77
N ASP A 49 0.51 24.52 -1.62
CA ASP A 49 -0.22 24.78 -2.85
C ASP A 49 0.24 23.80 -3.94
N ILE A 50 -0.23 22.56 -3.83
CA ILE A 50 0.10 21.46 -4.73
C ILE A 50 -1.18 20.84 -5.29
N ASP A 51 -1.19 20.54 -6.58
CA ASP A 51 -2.24 19.83 -7.30
C ASP A 51 -1.61 18.85 -8.31
N ALA A 52 -2.44 18.15 -9.09
CA ALA A 52 -1.94 17.20 -10.08
C ALA A 52 -1.14 17.89 -11.21
N ALA A 53 -1.45 19.15 -11.56
CA ALA A 53 -0.79 19.88 -12.63
C ALA A 53 0.61 20.37 -12.24
N ASN A 54 0.78 20.85 -11.01
CA ASN A 54 2.05 21.37 -10.49
C ASN A 54 2.85 20.34 -9.65
N PHE A 55 2.31 19.12 -9.47
CA PHE A 55 2.86 18.07 -8.60
C PHE A 55 4.39 17.92 -8.68
N LEU A 56 4.91 17.72 -9.89
CA LEU A 56 6.36 17.51 -10.09
C LEU A 56 7.16 18.78 -9.83
N GLN A 57 6.61 19.95 -10.18
CA GLN A 57 7.27 21.24 -9.97
C GLN A 57 7.46 21.53 -8.48
N VAL A 58 6.46 21.26 -7.65
CA VAL A 58 6.56 21.44 -6.20
C VAL A 58 7.61 20.51 -5.58
N LEU A 59 7.77 19.31 -6.15
CA LEU A 59 8.72 18.30 -5.66
C LEU A 59 10.14 18.43 -6.22
N GLU A 60 10.36 19.15 -7.33
CA GLU A 60 11.61 19.06 -8.12
C GLU A 60 12.87 19.59 -7.43
N THR A 61 12.73 20.34 -6.34
CA THR A 61 13.87 20.77 -5.48
C THR A 61 14.31 19.69 -4.48
N GLY A 62 13.49 18.64 -4.30
CA GLY A 62 13.65 17.61 -3.29
C GLY A 62 13.29 18.03 -1.87
N LEU A 63 13.02 19.32 -1.60
CA LEU A 63 12.80 19.83 -0.24
C LEU A 63 11.57 19.25 0.44
N VAL A 64 10.46 19.15 -0.29
CA VAL A 64 9.21 18.55 0.22
C VAL A 64 9.41 17.07 0.53
N LEU A 65 10.13 16.34 -0.33
CA LEU A 65 10.46 14.94 -0.12
C LEU A 65 11.30 14.74 1.15
N CYS A 66 12.30 15.59 1.33
CA CYS A 66 13.12 15.60 2.54
C CYS A 66 12.32 15.88 3.80
N ARG A 67 11.48 16.93 3.77
CA ARG A 67 10.58 17.28 4.87
C ARG A 67 9.71 16.08 5.23
N HIS A 68 9.19 15.38 4.22
CA HIS A 68 8.34 14.22 4.44
C HIS A 68 9.08 13.05 5.06
N ALA A 69 10.27 12.70 4.57
CA ALA A 69 11.11 11.67 5.17
C ALA A 69 11.43 11.96 6.65
N ASN A 70 11.73 13.22 6.97
CA ASN A 70 11.97 13.64 8.36
C ASN A 70 10.72 13.54 9.22
N ALA A 71 9.55 14.00 8.73
CA ALA A 71 8.29 13.86 9.45
C ALA A 71 7.90 12.39 9.70
N ILE A 72 8.11 11.50 8.72
CA ILE A 72 7.91 10.05 8.90
C ILE A 72 8.85 9.51 9.98
N THR A 73 10.11 9.95 9.97
CA THR A 73 11.10 9.51 10.95
C THR A 73 10.71 9.95 12.36
N GLU A 74 10.28 11.20 12.53
CA GLU A 74 9.77 11.71 13.81
C GLU A 74 8.55 10.91 14.31
N ALA A 75 7.59 10.63 13.43
CA ALA A 75 6.42 9.81 13.76
C ALA A 75 6.81 8.38 14.17
N ALA A 76 7.77 7.77 13.47
CA ALA A 76 8.26 6.44 13.81
C ALA A 76 8.94 6.39 15.19
N LEU A 77 9.72 7.42 15.52
CA LEU A 77 10.35 7.54 16.84
C LEU A 77 9.32 7.77 17.94
N ALA A 78 8.31 8.61 17.70
CA ALA A 78 7.20 8.79 18.63
C ALA A 78 6.42 7.48 18.86
N PHE A 79 6.12 6.75 17.78
CA PHE A 79 5.45 5.45 17.83
C PHE A 79 6.26 4.41 18.63
N LEU A 80 7.58 4.40 18.48
CA LEU A 80 8.45 3.53 19.27
C LEU A 80 8.35 3.81 20.77
N THR A 81 8.28 5.09 21.15
CA THR A 81 8.15 5.50 22.56
C THR A 81 6.78 5.15 23.11
N GLU A 82 5.71 5.36 22.34
CA GLU A 82 4.33 5.10 22.78
C GLU A 82 3.99 3.61 22.82
N ALA A 83 4.44 2.83 21.84
CA ALA A 83 4.05 1.43 21.66
C ALA A 83 5.24 0.50 21.34
N PRO A 84 6.22 0.35 22.25
CA PRO A 84 7.47 -0.37 21.99
C PRO A 84 7.25 -1.84 21.59
N ALA A 85 6.26 -2.52 22.17
CA ALA A 85 5.96 -3.92 21.85
C ALA A 85 5.44 -4.11 20.41
N ARG A 86 4.69 -3.14 19.88
CA ARG A 86 4.22 -3.14 18.48
C ARG A 86 5.37 -2.74 17.55
N ALA A 87 6.17 -1.77 17.95
CA ALA A 87 7.32 -1.27 17.20
C ALA A 87 8.39 -2.36 16.91
N GLN A 88 8.59 -3.33 17.81
CA GLN A 88 9.52 -4.44 17.58
C GLN A 88 9.16 -5.33 16.38
N ARG A 89 7.91 -5.28 15.90
CA ARG A 89 7.41 -6.12 14.80
C ARG A 89 7.45 -5.43 13.43
N ILE A 90 7.88 -4.17 13.39
CA ILE A 90 7.77 -3.32 12.20
C ILE A 90 9.13 -2.67 11.94
N PRO A 91 9.67 -2.70 10.71
CA PRO A 91 10.82 -1.89 10.35
C PRO A 91 10.47 -0.40 10.50
N LEU A 92 11.24 0.32 11.30
CA LEU A 92 11.01 1.74 11.60
C LEU A 92 12.25 2.55 11.22
N PRO A 93 12.09 3.68 10.52
CA PRO A 93 13.19 4.59 10.25
C PRO A 93 13.77 5.14 11.57
N ARG A 94 15.10 5.23 11.63
CA ARG A 94 15.82 5.69 12.84
C ARG A 94 16.53 7.02 12.61
N ALA A 95 16.87 7.31 11.37
CA ALA A 95 17.55 8.54 10.99
C ALA A 95 16.77 9.24 9.87
N GLY A 96 16.71 10.56 9.95
CA GLY A 96 16.15 11.40 8.90
C GLY A 96 17.13 11.64 7.76
N VAL A 97 16.81 12.61 6.93
CA VAL A 97 17.57 13.02 5.76
C VAL A 97 18.01 14.49 5.85
N SER A 98 19.26 14.77 5.46
CA SER A 98 19.80 16.13 5.37
C SER A 98 19.54 16.74 4.00
N CYS A 99 19.06 17.99 3.95
CA CYS A 99 18.77 18.65 2.68
C CYS A 99 19.23 20.11 2.67
N ASN A 100 19.61 20.57 1.48
CA ASN A 100 20.06 21.93 1.22
C ASN A 100 18.86 22.81 0.89
N GLY A 101 18.47 23.66 1.85
CA GLY A 101 17.36 24.62 1.71
C GLY A 101 17.55 25.67 0.62
N ALA A 102 18.77 25.89 0.13
CA ALA A 102 19.05 26.83 -0.95
C ALA A 102 18.89 26.21 -2.35
N ALA A 103 18.55 24.92 -2.45
CA ALA A 103 18.39 24.22 -3.72
C ALA A 103 17.32 24.89 -4.59
N GLN A 104 17.68 25.15 -5.85
CA GLN A 104 16.77 25.70 -6.86
C GLN A 104 16.39 24.60 -7.87
N PRO A 105 15.23 24.70 -8.53
CA PRO A 105 14.82 23.77 -9.58
C PRO A 105 15.91 23.53 -10.62
N GLY A 106 16.11 22.26 -11.02
CA GLY A 106 17.06 21.85 -12.06
C GLY A 106 18.55 21.87 -11.66
N THR A 107 18.90 22.35 -10.47
CA THR A 107 20.29 22.43 -10.00
C THR A 107 20.86 21.09 -9.53
N PHE A 108 22.19 21.02 -9.36
CA PHE A 108 22.84 19.86 -8.74
C PHE A 108 22.39 19.68 -7.28
N GLN A 109 22.19 20.76 -6.53
CA GLN A 109 21.70 20.73 -5.16
C GLN A 109 20.29 20.11 -5.06
N ALA A 110 19.42 20.38 -6.04
CA ALA A 110 18.11 19.74 -6.11
C ALA A 110 18.24 18.22 -6.33
N ARG A 111 19.13 17.79 -7.23
CA ARG A 111 19.41 16.37 -7.46
C ARG A 111 19.98 15.69 -6.22
N ASP A 112 20.85 16.36 -5.47
CA ASP A 112 21.42 15.85 -4.22
C ASP A 112 20.34 15.65 -3.15
N ASN A 113 19.42 16.62 -2.99
CA ASN A 113 18.28 16.46 -2.08
C ASN A 113 17.42 15.24 -2.45
N VAL A 114 17.09 15.08 -3.74
CA VAL A 114 16.31 13.93 -4.22
C VAL A 114 17.07 12.62 -4.03
N SER A 115 18.39 12.60 -4.28
CA SER A 115 19.25 11.44 -4.05
C SER A 115 19.26 11.01 -2.58
N ASN A 116 19.39 11.98 -1.67
CA ASN A 116 19.36 11.72 -0.22
C ASN A 116 18.01 11.12 0.20
N PHE A 117 16.90 11.62 -0.34
CA PHE A 117 15.57 11.05 -0.11
C PHE A 117 15.46 9.60 -0.62
N ILE A 118 15.90 9.32 -1.86
CA ILE A 118 15.88 7.97 -2.43
C ILE A 118 16.71 7.00 -1.58
N GLN A 119 17.89 7.43 -1.14
CA GLN A 119 18.75 6.62 -0.25
C GLN A 119 18.07 6.34 1.08
N TRP A 120 17.38 7.33 1.65
CA TRP A 120 16.59 7.16 2.87
C TRP A 120 15.43 6.17 2.67
N CYS A 121 14.66 6.28 1.59
CA CYS A 121 13.59 5.33 1.23
C CYS A 121 14.10 3.88 1.14
N ARG A 122 15.26 3.69 0.51
CA ARG A 122 15.91 2.37 0.41
C ARG A 122 16.33 1.84 1.78
N LYS A 123 17.07 2.65 2.55
CA LYS A 123 17.76 2.21 3.76
C LYS A 123 16.85 2.13 4.98
N GLU A 124 16.10 3.19 5.22
CA GLU A 124 15.32 3.36 6.46
C GLU A 124 13.90 2.82 6.30
N MET A 125 13.33 2.90 5.10
CA MET A 125 11.98 2.40 4.82
C MET A 125 11.97 1.04 4.12
N GLY A 126 13.10 0.56 3.60
CA GLY A 126 13.25 -0.75 2.95
C GLY A 126 12.56 -0.87 1.59
N ILE A 127 12.25 0.24 0.93
CA ILE A 127 11.48 0.25 -0.33
C ILE A 127 12.27 -0.49 -1.41
N GLN A 128 11.60 -1.36 -2.15
CA GLN A 128 12.24 -2.25 -3.13
C GLN A 128 12.64 -1.47 -4.39
N GLU A 129 13.79 -1.82 -5.00
CA GLU A 129 14.32 -1.14 -6.21
C GLU A 129 13.29 -1.06 -7.35
N VAL A 130 12.47 -2.11 -7.49
CA VAL A 130 11.47 -2.22 -8.56
C VAL A 130 10.41 -1.11 -8.54
N VAL A 131 10.17 -0.47 -7.40
CA VAL A 131 9.23 0.67 -7.26
C VAL A 131 9.93 1.99 -6.96
N MET A 132 11.25 2.00 -6.80
CA MET A 132 12.00 3.24 -6.59
C MET A 132 12.18 4.01 -7.91
N PHE A 133 12.34 5.32 -7.79
CA PHE A 133 12.64 6.21 -8.90
C PHE A 133 14.08 6.72 -8.83
N GLU A 134 14.57 7.26 -9.94
CA GLU A 134 15.86 7.92 -10.03
C GLU A 134 15.74 9.45 -9.97
N THR A 135 16.81 10.16 -9.65
CA THR A 135 16.79 11.64 -9.59
C THR A 135 16.29 12.30 -10.88
N GLU A 136 16.63 11.71 -12.03
CA GLU A 136 16.21 12.19 -13.35
C GLU A 136 14.72 11.95 -13.64
N ASP A 137 14.09 10.97 -12.99
CA ASP A 137 12.66 10.67 -13.14
C ASP A 137 11.80 11.83 -12.64
N LEU A 138 12.27 12.53 -11.60
CA LEU A 138 11.65 13.71 -11.04
C LEU A 138 12.18 15.00 -11.70
N VAL A 139 13.49 15.25 -11.61
CA VAL A 139 14.09 16.54 -12.00
C VAL A 139 14.00 16.79 -13.50
N ARG A 140 14.09 15.74 -14.32
CA ARG A 140 13.95 15.83 -15.78
C ARG A 140 12.66 15.19 -16.29
N ARG A 141 11.78 14.75 -15.39
CA ARG A 141 10.46 14.18 -15.70
C ARG A 141 10.57 12.96 -16.63
N LYS A 142 11.66 12.19 -16.54
CA LYS A 142 11.89 11.04 -17.43
C LYS A 142 10.90 9.91 -17.20
N ASN A 143 10.49 9.68 -15.96
CA ASN A 143 9.55 8.62 -15.60
C ASN A 143 8.70 9.00 -14.39
N VAL A 144 7.65 9.78 -14.64
CA VAL A 144 6.71 10.25 -13.62
C VAL A 144 6.03 9.10 -12.88
N LYS A 145 5.77 7.98 -13.57
CA LYS A 145 5.13 6.81 -12.98
C LYS A 145 5.95 6.24 -11.83
N ASN A 146 7.28 6.16 -11.97
CA ASN A 146 8.14 5.66 -10.89
C ASN A 146 8.07 6.55 -9.65
N VAL A 147 8.04 7.88 -9.82
CA VAL A 147 7.93 8.82 -8.70
C VAL A 147 6.63 8.59 -7.93
N VAL A 148 5.51 8.49 -8.65
CA VAL A 148 4.18 8.25 -8.07
C VAL A 148 4.11 6.91 -7.33
N LEU A 149 4.58 5.82 -7.95
CA LEU A 149 4.55 4.50 -7.34
C LEU A 149 5.41 4.41 -6.07
N CYS A 150 6.60 5.03 -6.08
CA CYS A 150 7.46 5.08 -4.90
C CYS A 150 6.79 5.80 -3.73
N LEU A 151 6.12 6.93 -3.99
CA LEU A 151 5.44 7.71 -2.95
C LEU A 151 4.22 7.01 -2.37
N LEU A 152 3.44 6.28 -3.18
CA LEU A 152 2.35 5.45 -2.68
C LEU A 152 2.86 4.33 -1.78
N GLU A 153 3.93 3.64 -2.17
CA GLU A 153 4.55 2.61 -1.35
C GLU A 153 5.11 3.18 -0.04
N LEU A 154 5.69 4.38 -0.08
CA LEU A 154 6.12 5.10 1.12
C LEU A 154 4.95 5.38 2.07
N GLY A 155 3.84 5.90 1.53
CA GLY A 155 2.61 6.15 2.29
C GLY A 155 2.07 4.89 2.97
N ARG A 156 2.02 3.76 2.23
CA ARG A 156 1.61 2.45 2.77
C ARG A 156 2.44 2.02 3.97
N ARG A 157 3.75 2.22 3.91
CA ARG A 157 4.65 1.85 5.02
C ARG A 157 4.51 2.79 6.21
N ALA A 158 4.44 4.09 5.95
CA ALA A 158 4.38 5.11 6.99
C ALA A 158 3.07 5.05 7.81
N TRP A 159 1.97 4.60 7.19
CA TRP A 159 0.69 4.36 7.85
C TRP A 159 0.78 3.46 9.09
N ARG A 160 1.64 2.44 9.03
CA ARG A 160 1.78 1.40 10.07
C ARG A 160 2.22 1.95 11.43
N PHE A 161 2.78 3.16 11.45
CA PHE A 161 3.27 3.82 12.65
C PHE A 161 2.81 5.28 12.75
N GLY A 162 1.64 5.58 12.18
CA GLY A 162 0.85 6.76 12.56
C GLY A 162 0.90 7.96 11.61
N VAL A 163 1.59 7.86 10.47
CA VAL A 163 1.53 8.92 9.44
C VAL A 163 0.30 8.70 8.58
N ALA A 164 -0.50 9.75 8.32
CA ALA A 164 -1.66 9.60 7.43
C ALA A 164 -1.23 9.08 6.05
N ALA A 165 -2.06 8.24 5.42
CA ALA A 165 -1.81 7.67 4.10
C ALA A 165 -2.67 8.33 3.02
N PRO A 166 -2.24 8.31 1.75
CA PRO A 166 -3.07 8.69 0.62
C PRO A 166 -4.37 7.89 0.57
N THR A 167 -5.43 8.45 0.00
CA THR A 167 -6.75 7.81 -0.01
C THR A 167 -6.70 6.48 -0.75
N LEU A 168 -5.97 6.40 -1.85
CA LEU A 168 -5.83 5.16 -2.62
C LEU A 168 -5.28 4.02 -1.75
N VAL A 169 -4.23 4.29 -0.98
CA VAL A 169 -3.61 3.30 -0.08
C VAL A 169 -4.57 2.85 1.01
N ARG A 170 -5.35 3.78 1.57
CA ARG A 170 -6.34 3.45 2.61
C ARG A 170 -7.45 2.54 2.08
N LEU A 171 -7.91 2.81 0.86
CA LEU A 171 -8.93 2.00 0.19
C LEU A 171 -8.41 0.60 -0.16
N GLU A 172 -7.17 0.48 -0.62
CA GLU A 172 -6.55 -0.82 -0.89
C GLU A 172 -6.50 -1.69 0.38
N GLU A 173 -6.09 -1.12 1.51
CA GLU A 173 -6.04 -1.85 2.79
C GLU A 173 -7.44 -2.27 3.28
N GLU A 174 -8.46 -1.42 3.07
CA GLU A 174 -9.86 -1.73 3.39
C GLU A 174 -10.36 -2.93 2.56
N ILE A 175 -10.08 -2.92 1.25
CA ILE A 175 -10.44 -4.01 0.34
C ILE A 175 -9.71 -5.32 0.72
N ASP A 176 -8.41 -5.25 0.98
CA ASP A 176 -7.61 -6.43 1.37
C ASP A 176 -8.12 -7.03 2.69
N GLU A 177 -8.54 -6.19 3.63
CA GLU A 177 -9.12 -6.62 4.90
C GLU A 177 -10.48 -7.31 4.72
N GLU A 178 -11.37 -6.74 3.89
CA GLU A 178 -12.65 -7.37 3.54
C GLU A 178 -12.45 -8.74 2.89
N LEU A 179 -11.56 -8.81 1.89
CA LEU A 179 -11.25 -10.06 1.19
C LEU A 179 -10.69 -11.13 2.15
N ARG A 180 -9.83 -10.73 3.09
CA ARG A 180 -9.27 -11.62 4.10
C ARG A 180 -10.36 -12.16 5.04
N GLN A 181 -11.35 -11.34 5.40
CA GLN A 181 -12.49 -11.77 6.22
C GLN A 181 -13.39 -12.74 5.46
N GLU A 182 -13.72 -12.46 4.19
CA GLU A 182 -14.50 -13.36 3.34
C GLU A 182 -13.81 -14.72 3.19
N LEU A 183 -12.50 -14.73 2.93
CA LEU A 183 -11.72 -15.96 2.82
C LEU A 183 -11.74 -16.76 4.12
N ALA A 184 -11.61 -16.09 5.27
CA ALA A 184 -11.66 -16.73 6.58
C ALA A 184 -13.01 -17.40 6.87
N LEU A 185 -14.13 -16.80 6.42
CA LEU A 185 -15.47 -17.36 6.55
C LEU A 185 -15.73 -18.51 5.57
N SER A 186 -15.03 -18.54 4.44
CA SER A 186 -15.14 -19.59 3.42
C SER A 186 -14.34 -20.87 3.75
N LEU A 187 -13.43 -20.82 4.72
CA LEU A 187 -12.67 -22.00 5.15
C LEU A 187 -13.60 -22.94 5.94
N PRO A 188 -13.67 -24.25 5.58
CA PRO A 188 -14.37 -25.21 6.42
C PRO A 188 -13.72 -25.24 7.81
N PRO A 189 -14.50 -25.45 8.89
CA PRO A 189 -13.95 -25.51 10.23
C PRO A 189 -12.80 -26.53 10.27
N PRO A 190 -11.70 -26.25 10.98
CA PRO A 190 -10.64 -27.24 11.16
C PRO A 190 -11.30 -28.50 11.72
N GLY A 191 -11.28 -29.57 10.93
CA GLY A 191 -11.79 -30.86 11.36
C GLY A 191 -11.15 -31.22 12.71
N PRO A 192 -11.89 -31.85 13.62
CA PRO A 192 -11.37 -32.19 14.93
C PRO A 192 -10.02 -32.89 14.77
N ALA A 193 -8.98 -32.33 15.40
CA ALA A 193 -7.66 -32.91 15.44
C ALA A 193 -7.75 -34.30 16.08
N GLY A 194 -7.75 -35.34 15.26
CA GLY A 194 -7.92 -36.72 15.71
C GLY A 194 -8.79 -37.56 14.81
N SER A 195 -8.35 -37.79 13.57
CA SER A 195 -8.71 -39.01 12.85
C SER A 195 -7.49 -39.44 12.02
N GLU A 196 -6.71 -40.29 12.67
CA GLU A 196 -5.76 -41.34 12.23
C GLU A 196 -5.26 -41.40 10.77
N PRO A 197 -4.06 -41.99 10.55
CA PRO A 197 -3.30 -41.89 9.32
C PRO A 197 -4.08 -42.49 8.15
N ARG A 198 -4.08 -41.80 7.01
CA ARG A 198 -4.48 -42.42 5.74
C ARG A 198 -3.67 -43.70 5.55
N GLU A 199 -4.38 -44.82 5.60
CA GLU A 199 -3.91 -46.15 5.24
C GLU A 199 -2.95 -46.06 4.06
N SER A 200 -1.72 -46.51 4.29
CA SER A 200 -0.81 -46.91 3.23
C SER A 200 -1.58 -47.86 2.33
N LEU A 201 -1.78 -47.49 1.07
CA LEU A 201 -2.23 -48.40 0.01
C LEU A 201 -1.21 -49.55 -0.07
N HIS A 202 -1.45 -50.59 0.70
CA HIS A 202 -0.74 -51.85 0.59
C HIS A 202 -1.26 -52.52 -0.66
N VAL A 203 -0.47 -52.45 -1.74
CA VAL A 203 -0.68 -53.30 -2.91
C VAL A 203 -0.20 -54.70 -2.50
N PRO A 204 -1.09 -55.71 -2.43
CA PRO A 204 -0.63 -57.07 -2.21
C PRO A 204 0.12 -57.52 -3.47
N SER A 205 1.44 -57.59 -3.36
CA SER A 205 2.30 -58.26 -4.33
C SER A 205 2.22 -59.76 -4.06
N SER A 206 1.42 -60.44 -4.86
CA SER A 206 1.30 -61.91 -4.91
C SER A 206 0.94 -62.26 -6.35
N VAL A 207 1.61 -63.08 -7.15
CA VAL A 207 2.71 -64.04 -6.97
C VAL A 207 3.33 -64.20 -8.38
N LEU A 208 4.66 -64.13 -8.50
CA LEU A 208 5.40 -64.77 -9.60
C LEU A 208 5.46 -66.27 -9.30
N HIS A 209 5.13 -67.12 -10.28
CA HIS A 209 5.70 -68.44 -10.62
C HIS A 209 4.65 -69.17 -11.50
N ASP A 210 4.88 -69.32 -12.80
CA ASP A 210 5.66 -70.39 -13.43
C ASP A 210 4.73 -71.51 -13.94
N GLN A 211 4.57 -71.61 -15.27
CA GLN A 211 4.71 -72.87 -16.03
C GLN A 211 4.40 -72.66 -17.53
N SER A 212 5.45 -72.88 -18.33
CA SER A 212 5.54 -73.65 -19.57
C SER A 212 4.25 -73.97 -20.36
N VAL A 213 4.23 -73.57 -21.64
CA VAL A 213 4.25 -74.48 -22.82
C VAL A 213 5.04 -73.83 -23.94
#